data_AF-A0A1I7AAI8-F1
#
_entry.id   AF-A0A1I7AAI8-F1
#
_cell.length_a   1.000
_cell.length_b   1.000
_cell.length_c   1.000
_cell.angle_alpha   90.00
_cell.angle_beta   90.00
_cell.angle_gamma   90.00
#
_symmetry.space_group_name_H-M   'P 1'
#
loop_
_entity.id
_entity.type
_entity.pdbx_description
1 polymer ?
#
loop_
_entity_poly.entity_id
_entity_poly.type
_entity_poly.pdbx_seq_one_letter_code
_entity_poly.pdbx_strand_id
1 'polypeptide(L)' 'MDKDLINEALQTIHLQHGKDLKEVAQYLTMKYRIEVELLVLQNRLKKILLEEKAVA' A
#
# COMPACT_ATOMS: atom_id res chain seq x y z
N MET A 1 13.99 8.16 8.42
CA MET A 1 13.84 7.60 7.06
C MET A 1 12.39 7.79 6.68
N ASP A 2 12.11 8.57 5.65
CA ASP A 2 10.75 8.77 5.13
C ASP A 2 10.13 7.40 4.85
N LYS A 3 9.14 7.03 5.68
CA LYS A 3 8.32 5.86 5.39
C LYS A 3 7.51 6.21 4.15
N ASP A 4 7.70 5.42 3.12
CA ASP A 4 6.95 5.50 1.88
C ASP A 4 5.45 5.39 2.19
N LEU A 5 4.74 6.52 2.11
CA LEU A 5 3.32 6.64 2.52
C LEU A 5 2.42 5.61 1.83
N ILE A 6 2.79 5.18 0.63
CA ILE A 6 2.06 4.15 -0.12
C ILE A 6 2.26 2.78 0.53
N ASN A 7 3.48 2.46 0.97
CA ASN A 7 3.75 1.20 1.68
C ASN A 7 3.07 1.19 3.05
N GLU A 8 3.08 2.31 3.76
CA GLU A 8 2.37 2.42 5.05
C GLU A 8 0.86 2.25 4.88
N ALA A 9 0.28 2.90 3.86
CA ALA A 9 -1.14 2.73 3.55
C ALA A 9 -1.47 1.29 3.17
N LEU A 10 -0.64 0.63 2.34
CA LEU A 10 -0.81 -0.79 2.00
C LEU A 10 -0.72 -1.70 3.22
N GLN A 11 0.25 -1.48 4.11
CA GLN A 11 0.38 -2.28 5.32
C GLN A 11 -0.80 -2.09 6.27
N THR A 12 -1.17 -0.86 6.59
CA THR A 12 -2.24 -0.60 7.54
C THR A 12 -3.60 -0.95 6.96
N ILE A 13 -3.95 -0.44 5.78
CA ILE A 13 -5.31 -0.56 5.26
C ILE A 13 -5.54 -1.93 4.64
N HIS A 14 -4.64 -2.42 3.79
CA HIS A 14 -4.84 -3.68 3.10
C HIS A 14 -4.40 -4.88 3.94
N LEU A 15 -3.15 -4.89 4.43
CA LEU A 15 -2.60 -6.08 5.12
C LEU A 15 -3.13 -6.25 6.56
N GLN A 16 -3.28 -5.16 7.33
CA GLN A 16 -3.76 -5.25 8.72
C GLN A 16 -5.29 -5.23 8.81
N HIS A 17 -5.98 -4.38 8.05
CA HIS A 17 -7.45 -4.25 8.11
C HIS A 17 -8.22 -5.07 7.06
N GLY A 18 -7.52 -5.72 6.12
CA GLY A 18 -8.15 -6.58 5.10
C GLY A 18 -8.97 -5.82 4.05
N LYS A 19 -8.81 -4.49 3.96
CA LYS A 19 -9.54 -3.64 3.02
C LYS A 19 -8.98 -3.76 1.61
N ASP A 20 -9.77 -3.42 0.60
CA ASP A 20 -9.32 -3.56 -0.79
C ASP A 20 -8.39 -2.41 -1.24
N LEU A 21 -7.69 -2.61 -2.37
CA LEU A 21 -6.73 -1.63 -2.89
C LEU A 21 -7.38 -0.32 -3.36
N LYS A 22 -8.69 -0.30 -3.66
CA LYS A 22 -9.40 0.94 -3.97
C LYS A 22 -9.57 1.79 -2.72
N GLU A 23 -9.81 1.18 -1.56
CA GLU A 23 -9.82 1.91 -0.29
C GLU A 23 -8.43 2.49 0.04
N VAL A 24 -7.35 1.76 -0.27
CA VAL A 24 -5.99 2.28 -0.13
C VAL A 24 -5.77 3.50 -1.03
N ALA A 25 -6.15 3.39 -2.32
CA ALA A 25 -6.05 4.50 -3.27
C ALA A 25 -6.88 5.71 -2.80
N GLN A 26 -8.12 5.49 -2.37
CA GLN A 26 -9.00 6.53 -1.88
C GLN A 26 -8.42 7.23 -0.64
N TYR A 27 -7.85 6.47 0.29
CA TYR A 27 -7.20 7.02 1.48
C TYR A 27 -5.99 7.90 1.11
N LEU A 28 -5.15 7.44 0.17
CA LEU A 28 -4.00 8.20 -0.31
C LEU A 28 -4.44 9.52 -0.96
N THR A 29 -5.50 9.49 -1.79
CA THR A 29 -6.08 10.70 -2.40
C THR A 29 -6.68 11.63 -1.36
N MET A 30 -7.44 11.10 -0.40
CA MET A 30 -8.18 11.92 0.56
C MET A 30 -7.27 12.55 1.61
N LYS A 31 -6.34 11.77 2.18
CA LYS A 31 -5.50 12.21 3.30
C LYS A 31 -4.23 12.91 2.85
N TYR A 32 -3.63 12.43 1.75
CA TYR A 32 -2.30 12.89 1.32
C TYR A 32 -2.31 13.57 -0.05
N ARG A 33 -3.46 13.67 -0.73
CA ARG A 33 -3.59 14.21 -2.10
C ARG A 33 -2.71 13.47 -3.11
N ILE A 34 -2.44 12.19 -2.84
CA ILE A 34 -1.66 11.32 -3.73
C ILE A 34 -2.64 10.52 -4.57
N GLU A 35 -2.71 10.84 -5.86
CA GLU A 35 -3.37 9.98 -6.83
C GLU A 35 -2.42 8.87 -7.24
N VAL A 36 -2.86 7.63 -7.06
CA VAL A 36 -2.06 6.46 -7.41
C VAL A 36 -2.94 5.46 -8.15
N GLU A 37 -2.42 4.92 -9.23
CA GLU A 37 -3.12 3.90 -9.99
C GLU A 37 -3.15 2.58 -9.22
N LEU A 38 -4.25 1.83 -9.37
CA LEU A 38 -4.38 0.51 -8.77
C LEU A 38 -3.27 -0.45 -9.20
N LEU A 39 -2.79 -0.35 -10.45
CA LEU A 39 -1.68 -1.17 -10.94
C LEU A 39 -0.38 -0.90 -10.17
N VAL A 40 -0.13 0.36 -9.80
CA VAL A 40 1.02 0.74 -8.97
C VAL A 40 0.90 0.15 -7.58
N LEU A 41 -0.28 0.22 -6.96
CA LEU A 41 -0.55 -0.40 -5.65
C LEU A 41 -0.37 -1.92 -5.68
N GLN A 42 -0.86 -2.58 -6.73
CA GLN A 42 -0.69 -4.03 -6.90
C GLN A 42 0.79 -4.41 -7.04
N ASN A 43 1.55 -3.67 -7.85
CA ASN A 43 2.98 -3.94 -8.03
C ASN A 43 3.77 -3.72 -6.74
N ARG A 44 3.42 -2.69 -5.96
CA ARG A 44 4.07 -2.39 -4.68
C ARG A 44 3.71 -3.42 -3.62
N LEU A 45 2.45 -3.82 -3.54
CA LEU A 45 2.01 -4.92 -2.67
C LEU A 45 2.76 -6.22 -2.97
N LYS A 46 2.92 -6.59 -4.25
CA LYS A 46 3.70 -7.76 -4.64
C LYS A 46 5.14 -7.69 -4.12
N LYS A 47 5.78 -6.52 -4.21
CA LYS A 47 7.15 -6.33 -3.67
C LYS A 47 7.19 -6.51 -2.16
N ILE A 48 6.26 -5.90 -1.42
CA ILE A 48 6.16 -6.04 0.03
C ILE A 48 6.03 -7.52 0.42
N LEU A 49 5.13 -8.26 -0.23
CA LEU A 49 4.90 -9.68 0.05
C LEU A 49 6.11 -10.56 -0.32
N LEU A 50 6.87 -10.19 -1.35
CA LEU A 50 8.09 -10.90 -1.74
C LEU A 50 9.24 -10.62 -0.76
N GLU A 51 9.39 -9.38 -0.30
CA GLU A 51 10.38 -9.00 0.70
C GLU A 51 10.10 -9.67 2.05
N GLU A 52 8.84 -9.69 2.51
CA GLU A 52 8.46 -10.39 3.74
C GLU A 52 8.74 -11.90 3.66
N LYS A 53 8.54 -12.52 2.49
CA LYS A 53 8.90 -13.93 2.25
C LYS A 53 10.40 -14.19 2.17
N ALA A 54 11.20 -13.20 1.80
CA ALA A 54 12.66 -13.35 1.69
C ALA A 54 13.37 -13.20 3.05
N VAL A 55 12.68 -12.64 4.05
CA VAL A 55 13.18 -12.48 5.41
C VAL A 55 12.68 -13.59 6.36
N ALA A 56 11.66 -14.36 5.96
CA ALA A 56 11.11 -15.50 6.68
C ALA A 56 11.80 -16.83 6.32
#